data_AF-A0A517NBZ3-F1
#
_entry.id   AF-A0A517NBZ3-F1
#
_cell.length_a   1.000
_cell.length_b   1.000
_cell.length_c   1.000
_cell.angle_alpha   90.00
_cell.angle_beta   90.00
_cell.angle_gamma   90.00
#
_symmetry.space_group_name_H-M   'P 1'
#
loop_
_entity.id
_entity.type
_entity.pdbx_description
1 polymer ?
#
loop_
_entity_poly.entity_id
_entity_poly.type
_entity_poly.pdbx_seq_one_letter_code
_entity_poly.pdbx_strand_id
1 'polypeptide(L)'
;MKIWSQSLAALMGCLVLGGTALADNAAVAASDATVVTTTMQDEVDQLPADNVAYFAANRQVKVKLDLLAALQDEKAELENALVTVVRPDGTASDYVPNADGIVTIDNVQKGVHALTSSSDRIHGTIATYFTEQQGVDQADPLALANQPAPLQMTMLKVKSDDLRSAIDNVRGLTSTDSGFGGDVNAGQAYNYRVSLGDDGLLRGRIVLLTRDSSISAGGVDVTIYFNGRAVGSTVSDDQGNFQMSGLRSGVHGIVASGPAGFAAFAFEAIGPSDVAMVSKSGQTLVAAEAVAVDVLPVVLVPPKMVQPVVDAITRYYPNLNEPLTSADGAAIADAPVGAPIGPMAGGFSPAPYGSSPMGGGGGGFSGGGAGGGSGLIGLAGLGVIGAVIATTSDDDNNAITPPQPVSPALP
;
A
#
# COMPACT_ATOMS: atom_id res chain seq x y z
N MET A 1 5.75 -56.37 56.98
CA MET A 1 5.67 -56.13 58.43
C MET A 1 7.03 -56.49 59.04
N LYS A 2 7.76 -55.49 59.56
CA LYS A 2 8.95 -55.58 60.46
C LYS A 2 10.23 -56.31 59.95
N ILE A 3 11.48 -55.96 60.27
CA ILE A 3 12.23 -54.79 60.80
C ILE A 3 13.73 -55.27 60.80
N TRP A 4 14.65 -54.41 60.33
CA TRP A 4 16.07 -54.18 60.74
C TRP A 4 17.19 -55.23 60.67
N SER A 5 18.36 -54.78 60.17
CA SER A 5 19.69 -54.75 60.85
C SER A 5 20.79 -54.30 59.84
N GLN A 6 21.24 -53.04 59.84
CA GLN A 6 22.45 -52.48 60.51
C GLN A 6 23.84 -52.88 59.97
N SER A 7 24.59 -51.86 59.50
CA SER A 7 26.05 -51.60 59.63
C SER A 7 26.28 -50.17 59.06
N LEU A 8 26.54 -49.09 59.81
CA LEU A 8 27.79 -48.64 60.49
C LEU A 8 29.02 -48.71 59.56
N ALA A 9 29.91 -47.73 59.34
CA ALA A 9 30.12 -46.33 59.74
C ALA A 9 31.32 -45.76 58.90
N ALA A 10 31.53 -44.44 58.97
CA ALA A 10 32.70 -43.60 58.57
C ALA A 10 32.32 -42.55 57.50
N LEU A 11 32.07 -41.26 57.77
CA LEU A 11 32.77 -40.23 58.56
C LEU A 11 33.99 -39.63 57.84
N MET A 12 33.72 -38.67 56.95
CA MET A 12 34.53 -37.49 56.61
C MET A 12 33.57 -36.56 55.83
N GLY A 13 33.23 -35.34 56.25
CA GLY A 13 34.09 -34.33 56.85
C GLY A 13 34.50 -33.31 55.80
N CYS A 14 33.54 -32.63 55.17
CA CYS A 14 33.81 -31.40 54.40
C CYS A 14 32.80 -30.33 54.78
N LEU A 15 33.28 -29.44 55.64
CA LEU A 15 32.72 -28.15 56.00
C LEU A 15 32.77 -27.25 54.76
N VAL A 16 31.64 -26.97 54.13
CA VAL A 16 31.54 -25.87 53.16
C VAL A 16 30.83 -24.70 53.84
N LEU A 17 31.63 -23.69 54.14
CA LEU A 17 31.18 -22.40 54.64
C LEU A 17 30.22 -21.75 53.64
N GLY A 18 29.10 -21.28 54.15
CA GLY A 18 28.17 -20.43 53.41
C GLY A 18 28.85 -19.12 53.01
N GLY A 19 28.83 -18.85 51.71
CA GLY A 19 28.92 -17.51 51.17
C GLY A 19 27.59 -17.22 50.48
N THR A 20 26.71 -16.46 51.12
CA THR A 20 25.59 -15.81 50.46
C THR A 20 26.16 -14.72 49.55
N ALA A 21 26.47 -15.07 48.31
CA ALA A 21 26.67 -14.10 47.24
C ALA A 21 25.27 -13.76 46.66
N LEU A 22 24.60 -12.81 47.30
CA LEU A 22 23.66 -11.93 46.62
C LEU A 22 24.52 -10.93 45.85
N ALA A 23 24.75 -11.16 44.57
CA ALA A 23 25.33 -10.16 43.67
C ALA A 23 24.88 -10.43 42.24
N ASP A 24 24.14 -9.47 41.71
CA ASP A 24 24.06 -9.06 40.31
C ASP A 24 23.88 -10.14 39.24
N ASN A 25 22.64 -10.56 39.05
CA ASN A 25 22.20 -11.18 37.79
C ASN A 25 20.90 -10.54 37.27
N ALA A 26 20.86 -9.21 37.28
CA ALA A 26 19.74 -8.41 36.75
C ALA A 26 20.17 -7.41 35.66
N ALA A 27 21.36 -7.57 35.06
CA ALA A 27 21.91 -6.57 34.14
C ALA A 27 22.50 -7.13 32.83
N VAL A 28 21.99 -8.25 32.32
CA VAL A 28 22.37 -8.76 30.96
C VAL A 28 21.13 -9.22 30.17
N ALA A 29 19.99 -8.55 30.35
CA ALA A 29 18.79 -8.75 29.52
C ALA A 29 18.21 -7.41 29.02
N ALA A 30 19.08 -6.43 28.77
CA ALA A 30 18.70 -5.11 28.28
C ALA A 30 19.75 -4.51 27.34
N SER A 31 20.38 -5.35 26.49
CA SER A 31 21.40 -4.91 25.53
C SER A 31 21.06 -5.19 24.06
N ASP A 32 19.80 -5.51 23.72
CA ASP A 32 19.36 -5.68 22.32
C ASP A 32 17.94 -5.13 22.11
N ALA A 33 17.78 -3.82 22.31
CA ALA A 33 16.70 -3.04 21.70
C ALA A 33 17.02 -1.55 21.82
N THR A 34 18.23 -1.14 21.42
CA THR A 34 18.42 0.25 20.99
C THR A 34 17.74 0.38 19.64
N VAL A 35 16.41 0.35 19.65
CA VAL A 35 15.60 0.85 18.54
C VAL A 35 16.02 2.30 18.42
N VAL A 36 16.81 2.58 17.39
CA VAL A 36 17.18 3.93 16.99
C VAL A 36 15.86 4.62 16.71
N THR A 37 15.36 5.32 17.73
CA THR A 37 14.31 6.32 17.60
C THR A 37 15.02 7.52 16.98
N THR A 38 15.38 7.39 15.70
CA THR A 38 15.67 8.53 14.86
C THR A 38 14.42 9.38 14.96
N THR A 39 14.50 10.50 15.67
CA THR A 39 13.41 11.47 15.77
C THR A 39 13.04 11.88 14.34
N MET A 40 11.95 11.31 13.83
CA MET A 40 11.47 11.34 12.43
C MET A 40 10.98 12.73 11.97
N GLN A 41 11.39 13.80 12.65
CA GLN A 41 11.04 15.16 12.27
C GLN A 41 11.88 15.67 11.09
N ASP A 42 13.07 15.09 10.85
CA ASP A 42 13.87 15.30 9.64
C ASP A 42 13.34 14.53 8.40
N GLU A 43 12.34 13.66 8.58
CA GLU A 43 11.83 12.79 7.52
C GLU A 43 10.85 13.49 6.56
N VAL A 44 10.35 14.68 6.93
CA VAL A 44 9.48 15.49 6.04
C VAL A 44 10.24 15.98 4.80
N ASP A 45 11.57 16.00 4.84
CA ASP A 45 12.39 16.48 3.73
C ASP A 45 12.65 15.40 2.65
N GLN A 46 12.18 14.17 2.83
CA GLN A 46 12.32 13.09 1.84
C GLN A 46 10.97 12.53 1.40
N LEU A 47 10.71 12.57 0.10
CA LEU A 47 9.61 11.84 -0.52
C LEU A 47 10.05 10.51 -1.09
N PRO A 48 9.17 9.50 -1.20
CA PRO A 48 9.48 8.34 -2.03
C PRO A 48 9.94 8.81 -3.42
N ALA A 49 10.99 8.19 -3.97
CA ALA A 49 11.51 8.62 -5.26
C ALA A 49 10.45 8.52 -6.36
N ASP A 50 9.50 7.60 -6.23
CA ASP A 50 8.33 7.44 -7.11
C ASP A 50 7.37 8.65 -7.07
N ASN A 51 7.49 9.53 -6.07
CA ASN A 51 6.72 10.77 -5.94
C ASN A 51 7.56 12.02 -6.26
N VAL A 52 8.73 11.85 -6.88
CA VAL A 52 9.57 12.95 -7.39
C VAL A 52 9.79 12.79 -8.89
N ALA A 53 9.43 13.80 -9.68
CA ALA A 53 9.70 13.79 -11.11
C ALA A 53 10.68 14.90 -11.48
N TYR A 54 11.59 14.58 -12.39
CA TYR A 54 12.56 15.53 -12.93
C TYR A 54 12.09 16.03 -14.28
N PHE A 55 12.17 17.34 -14.50
CA PHE A 55 11.99 17.93 -15.82
C PHE A 55 13.33 18.31 -16.45
N ALA A 56 13.39 18.16 -17.78
CA ALA A 56 14.52 18.63 -18.57
C ALA A 56 14.53 20.16 -18.69
N ALA A 57 15.57 20.74 -19.31
CA ALA A 57 15.70 22.19 -19.49
C ALA A 57 14.50 22.84 -20.23
N ASN A 58 13.78 22.08 -21.06
CA ASN A 58 12.55 22.52 -21.72
C ASN A 58 11.30 22.48 -20.82
N ARG A 59 11.45 22.15 -19.54
CA ARG A 59 10.39 22.04 -18.53
C ARG A 59 9.28 21.07 -18.94
N GLN A 60 9.67 19.94 -19.54
CA GLN A 60 8.78 18.82 -19.82
C GLN A 60 8.95 17.71 -18.79
N VAL A 61 7.82 17.13 -18.35
CA VAL A 61 7.77 15.87 -17.61
C VAL A 61 6.97 14.87 -18.43
N LYS A 62 7.44 13.63 -18.49
CA LYS A 62 6.66 12.51 -19.02
C LYS A 62 6.07 11.71 -17.87
N VAL A 63 4.78 11.43 -17.95
CA VAL A 63 4.06 10.57 -17.01
C VAL A 63 3.58 9.35 -17.79
N LYS A 64 3.87 8.16 -17.31
CA LYS A 64 3.39 6.90 -17.87
C LYS A 64 2.35 6.31 -16.93
N LEU A 65 1.13 6.15 -17.44
CA LEU A 65 0.08 5.42 -16.75
C LEU A 65 0.45 3.93 -16.74
N ASP A 66 0.49 3.34 -15.54
CA ASP A 66 0.85 1.94 -15.35
C ASP A 66 -0.31 1.16 -14.73
N LEU A 67 -0.74 0.11 -15.43
CA LEU A 67 -1.81 -0.78 -14.99
C LEU A 67 -1.30 -1.91 -14.07
N LEU A 68 0.02 -1.99 -13.86
CA LEU A 68 0.71 -3.13 -13.26
C LEU A 68 0.38 -4.44 -14.00
N ALA A 69 1.03 -5.55 -13.65
CA ALA A 69 0.92 -6.79 -14.42
C ALA A 69 -0.51 -7.36 -14.47
N ALA A 70 -1.31 -7.15 -13.43
CA ALA A 70 -2.63 -7.75 -13.28
C ALA A 70 -3.75 -7.06 -14.09
N LEU A 71 -3.52 -5.85 -14.60
CA LEU A 71 -4.53 -5.08 -15.35
C LEU A 71 -4.12 -4.83 -16.81
N GLN A 72 -3.13 -5.54 -17.34
CA GLN A 72 -2.64 -5.35 -18.72
C GLN A 72 -3.71 -5.58 -19.79
N ASP A 73 -4.68 -6.44 -19.53
CA ASP A 73 -5.84 -6.66 -20.41
C ASP A 73 -6.73 -5.41 -20.56
N GLU A 74 -6.51 -4.40 -19.71
CA GLU A 74 -7.26 -3.14 -19.71
C GLU A 74 -6.49 -2.01 -20.40
N LYS A 75 -5.51 -2.33 -21.27
CA LYS A 75 -4.78 -1.31 -22.04
C LYS A 75 -5.70 -0.35 -22.81
N ALA A 76 -6.85 -0.84 -23.30
CA ALA A 76 -7.85 0.00 -23.96
C ALA A 76 -8.43 1.10 -23.04
N GLU A 77 -8.43 0.89 -21.73
CA GLU A 77 -8.85 1.89 -20.75
C GLU A 77 -7.87 3.08 -20.69
N LEU A 78 -6.57 2.85 -20.97
CA LEU A 78 -5.58 3.92 -20.99
C LEU A 78 -5.82 4.88 -22.14
N GLU A 79 -6.30 4.40 -23.29
CA GLU A 79 -6.57 5.25 -24.47
C GLU A 79 -7.72 6.24 -24.22
N ASN A 80 -8.65 5.89 -23.33
CA ASN A 80 -9.79 6.73 -22.95
C ASN A 80 -9.58 7.47 -21.63
N ALA A 81 -8.40 7.33 -21.02
CA ALA A 81 -8.10 8.00 -19.77
C ALA A 81 -7.90 9.50 -19.98
N LEU A 82 -8.45 10.31 -19.07
CA LEU A 82 -8.19 11.74 -19.00
C LEU A 82 -7.23 12.00 -17.84
N VAL A 83 -6.07 12.59 -18.12
CA VAL A 83 -5.09 12.99 -17.10
C VAL A 83 -5.23 14.47 -16.82
N THR A 84 -5.62 14.85 -15.62
CA THR A 84 -5.61 16.24 -15.17
C THR A 84 -4.41 16.49 -14.26
N VAL A 85 -3.65 17.53 -14.57
CA VAL A 85 -2.54 18.04 -13.76
C VAL A 85 -3.02 19.29 -13.04
N VAL A 86 -3.02 19.25 -11.70
CA VAL A 86 -3.23 20.43 -10.86
C VAL A 86 -1.88 20.97 -10.44
N ARG A 87 -1.60 22.22 -10.79
CA ARG A 87 -0.35 22.93 -10.49
C ARG A 87 -0.34 23.48 -9.05
N PRO A 88 0.83 23.90 -8.54
CA PRO A 88 0.95 24.49 -7.19
C PRO A 88 0.02 25.69 -6.92
N ASP A 89 -0.35 26.42 -7.97
CA ASP A 89 -1.26 27.57 -7.94
C ASP A 89 -2.76 27.17 -7.99
N GLY A 90 -3.06 25.87 -8.01
CA GLY A 90 -4.41 25.32 -8.09
C GLY A 90 -4.98 25.27 -9.52
N THR A 91 -4.24 25.74 -10.53
CA THR A 91 -4.71 25.66 -11.92
C THR A 91 -4.68 24.21 -12.41
N ALA A 92 -5.76 23.79 -13.05
CA ALA A 92 -5.88 22.45 -13.64
C ALA A 92 -5.66 22.49 -15.16
N SER A 93 -5.06 21.46 -15.72
CA SER A 93 -4.93 21.28 -17.17
C SER A 93 -5.11 19.81 -17.53
N ASP A 94 -5.86 19.56 -18.59
CA ASP A 94 -6.21 18.22 -19.04
C ASP A 94 -5.28 17.77 -20.18
N TYR A 95 -4.94 16.49 -20.16
CA TYR A 95 -4.06 15.83 -21.10
C TYR A 95 -4.64 14.47 -21.46
N VAL A 96 -4.40 14.07 -22.71
CA VAL A 96 -4.78 12.74 -23.22
C VAL A 96 -3.49 11.93 -23.40
N PRO A 97 -3.38 10.74 -22.80
CA PRO A 97 -2.24 9.86 -23.01
C PRO A 97 -2.19 9.35 -24.45
N ASN A 98 -1.00 9.03 -24.93
CA ASN A 98 -0.85 8.32 -26.20
C ASN A 98 -1.18 6.82 -26.05
N ALA A 99 -1.05 6.05 -27.14
CA ALA A 99 -1.31 4.60 -27.16
C ALA A 99 -0.41 3.75 -26.22
N ASP A 100 0.67 4.34 -25.69
CA ASP A 100 1.55 3.72 -24.71
C ASP A 100 1.23 4.15 -23.27
N GLY A 101 0.13 4.90 -23.07
CA GLY A 101 -0.25 5.44 -21.77
C GLY A 101 0.64 6.60 -21.32
N ILE A 102 1.38 7.24 -22.22
CA ILE A 102 2.32 8.32 -21.87
C ILE A 102 1.69 9.69 -22.15
N VAL A 103 1.74 10.56 -21.14
CA VAL A 103 1.43 11.99 -21.22
C VAL A 103 2.73 12.79 -21.17
N THR A 104 2.85 13.81 -22.02
CA THR A 104 3.91 14.83 -21.91
C THR A 104 3.28 16.11 -21.37
N ILE A 105 3.79 16.58 -20.23
CA ILE A 105 3.34 17.79 -19.57
C ILE A 105 4.37 18.88 -19.85
N ASP A 106 3.96 19.91 -20.60
CA ASP A 106 4.79 21.07 -20.91
C ASP A 106 4.73 22.16 -19.84
N ASN A 107 5.78 22.99 -19.80
CA ASN A 107 5.85 24.17 -18.96
C ASN A 107 5.61 23.86 -17.46
N VAL A 108 6.13 22.74 -16.97
CA VAL A 108 5.95 22.37 -15.57
C VAL A 108 6.62 23.38 -14.64
N GLN A 109 6.03 23.58 -13.47
CA GLN A 109 6.61 24.40 -12.41
C GLN A 109 7.41 23.51 -11.44
N LYS A 110 8.40 24.08 -10.77
CA LYS A 110 9.00 23.40 -9.62
C LYS A 110 7.97 23.42 -8.47
N GLY A 111 7.81 22.30 -7.77
CA GLY A 111 6.91 22.18 -6.62
C GLY A 111 5.90 21.05 -6.74
N VAL A 112 4.96 20.99 -5.79
CA VAL A 112 3.95 19.94 -5.68
C VAL A 112 2.88 20.09 -6.76
N HIS A 113 2.70 19.03 -7.53
CA HIS A 113 1.62 18.85 -8.50
C HIS A 113 0.74 17.70 -8.02
N ALA A 114 -0.56 17.76 -8.32
CA ALA A 114 -1.44 16.62 -8.21
C ALA A 114 -1.72 16.10 -9.62
N LEU A 115 -1.55 14.80 -9.80
CA LEU A 115 -1.86 14.10 -11.04
C LEU A 115 -3.06 13.22 -10.76
N THR A 116 -4.17 13.48 -11.45
CA THR A 116 -5.36 12.60 -11.42
C THR A 116 -5.60 12.07 -12.81
N SER A 117 -5.93 10.80 -12.91
CA SER A 117 -6.27 10.12 -14.15
C SER A 117 -7.51 9.29 -13.94
N SER A 118 -8.47 9.37 -14.84
CA SER A 118 -9.74 8.65 -14.75
C SER A 118 -10.11 8.03 -16.10
N SER A 119 -10.55 6.78 -16.09
CA SER A 119 -11.28 6.12 -17.18
C SER A 119 -12.60 5.53 -16.67
N ASP A 120 -13.37 4.81 -17.48
CA ASP A 120 -14.59 4.09 -17.05
C ASP A 120 -14.36 3.14 -15.86
N ARG A 121 -13.18 2.51 -15.75
CA ARG A 121 -12.92 1.41 -14.81
C ARG A 121 -11.61 1.52 -14.02
N ILE A 122 -10.76 2.48 -14.36
CA ILE A 122 -9.51 2.71 -13.66
C ILE A 122 -9.42 4.16 -13.21
N HIS A 123 -8.81 4.36 -12.06
CA HIS A 123 -8.57 5.68 -11.50
C HIS A 123 -7.20 5.71 -10.82
N GLY A 124 -6.57 6.87 -10.82
CA GLY A 124 -5.36 7.13 -10.07
C GLY A 124 -5.30 8.61 -9.72
N THR A 125 -4.87 8.93 -8.51
CA THR A 125 -4.55 10.26 -8.02
C THR A 125 -3.32 10.18 -7.13
N ILE A 126 -2.24 10.84 -7.54
CA ILE A 126 -1.00 10.93 -6.77
C ILE A 126 -0.56 12.39 -6.63
N ALA A 127 0.14 12.69 -5.54
CA ALA A 127 0.88 13.93 -5.42
C ALA A 127 2.35 13.70 -5.79
N THR A 128 2.93 14.62 -6.56
CA THR A 128 4.30 14.50 -7.05
C THR A 128 5.02 15.83 -6.92
N TYR A 129 6.26 15.82 -6.46
CA TYR A 129 7.12 16.99 -6.47
C TYR A 129 7.90 17.05 -7.79
N PHE A 130 7.69 18.11 -8.57
CA PHE A 130 8.43 18.35 -9.80
C PHE A 130 9.66 19.21 -9.50
N THR A 131 10.84 18.79 -9.96
CA THR A 131 12.08 19.52 -9.78
C THR A 131 12.98 19.44 -11.01
N GLU A 132 13.97 20.32 -11.08
CA GLU A 132 14.94 20.33 -12.18
C GLU A 132 15.96 19.21 -11.99
N GLN A 133 16.35 18.54 -13.07
CA GLN A 133 17.40 17.53 -13.03
C GLN A 133 18.76 18.19 -12.73
N GLN A 134 19.23 18.06 -11.50
CA GLN A 134 20.56 18.52 -11.09
C GLN A 134 21.64 17.68 -11.80
N GLY A 135 22.62 18.31 -12.44
CA GLY A 135 23.83 17.62 -12.94
C GLY A 135 24.01 17.50 -14.45
N VAL A 136 23.21 18.21 -15.28
CA VAL A 136 23.49 18.27 -16.73
C VAL A 136 24.65 19.23 -17.06
N ASP A 137 24.99 20.15 -16.15
CA ASP A 137 26.00 21.21 -16.40
C ASP A 137 27.45 20.71 -16.48
N GLN A 138 27.72 19.44 -16.14
CA GLN A 138 29.03 18.80 -16.35
C GLN A 138 28.98 17.54 -17.22
N ALA A 139 27.83 17.24 -17.81
CA ALA A 139 27.74 16.12 -18.74
C ALA A 139 28.51 16.45 -20.03
N ASP A 140 29.29 15.49 -20.52
CA ASP A 140 29.99 15.56 -21.81
C ASP A 140 29.04 16.12 -22.88
N PRO A 141 29.39 17.19 -23.63
CA PRO A 141 28.54 17.74 -24.69
C PRO A 141 28.22 16.73 -25.81
N LEU A 142 28.89 15.57 -25.84
CA LEU A 142 28.60 14.45 -26.72
C LEU A 142 27.70 13.37 -26.09
N ALA A 143 27.41 13.43 -24.79
CA ALA A 143 26.43 12.55 -24.18
C ALA A 143 25.04 12.92 -24.73
N LEU A 144 24.36 11.93 -25.33
CA LEU A 144 22.94 12.03 -25.68
C LEU A 144 22.19 12.63 -24.50
N ALA A 145 21.49 13.75 -24.72
CA ALA A 145 20.77 14.47 -23.67
C ALA A 145 19.98 13.47 -22.82
N ASN A 146 20.41 13.28 -21.58
CA ASN A 146 19.76 12.35 -20.65
C ASN A 146 18.36 12.87 -20.40
N GLN A 147 17.39 12.31 -21.11
CA GLN A 147 15.99 12.60 -20.85
C GLN A 147 15.61 11.92 -19.54
N PRO A 148 14.96 12.64 -18.59
CA PRO A 148 14.41 12.02 -17.40
C PRO A 148 13.53 10.81 -17.76
N ALA A 149 13.65 9.75 -16.95
CA ALA A 149 12.74 8.61 -17.06
C ALA A 149 11.28 9.08 -16.81
N PRO A 150 10.28 8.52 -17.52
CA PRO A 150 8.89 8.85 -17.24
C PRO A 150 8.51 8.49 -15.80
N LEU A 151 7.86 9.43 -15.11
CA LEU A 151 7.20 9.18 -13.83
C LEU A 151 6.14 8.09 -14.03
N GLN A 152 6.17 7.04 -13.22
CA GLN A 152 5.11 6.03 -13.24
C GLN A 152 3.93 6.50 -12.41
N MET A 153 2.72 6.37 -12.94
CA MET A 153 1.48 6.63 -12.22
C MET A 153 0.63 5.36 -12.27
N THR A 154 0.64 4.60 -11.18
CA THR A 154 -0.09 3.34 -11.10
C THR A 154 -1.60 3.56 -10.95
N MET A 155 -2.36 2.88 -11.78
CA MET A 155 -3.82 3.00 -11.89
C MET A 155 -4.50 1.86 -11.15
N LEU A 156 -5.40 2.16 -10.21
CA LEU A 156 -6.23 1.12 -9.60
C LEU A 156 -7.50 0.88 -10.40
N LYS A 157 -7.96 -0.37 -10.39
CA LYS A 157 -9.28 -0.74 -10.88
C LYS A 157 -10.32 -0.41 -9.82
N VAL A 158 -11.30 0.41 -10.16
CA VAL A 158 -12.36 0.87 -9.24
C VAL A 158 -13.55 1.38 -10.04
N LYS A 159 -14.77 1.21 -9.51
CA LYS A 159 -15.96 1.83 -10.09
C LYS A 159 -16.14 3.23 -9.52
N SER A 160 -16.73 4.13 -10.30
CA SER A 160 -16.99 5.49 -9.84
C SER A 160 -17.79 5.53 -8.53
N ASP A 161 -18.88 4.74 -8.42
CA ASP A 161 -19.69 4.69 -7.20
C ASP A 161 -18.90 4.33 -5.94
N ASP A 162 -17.87 3.49 -6.07
CA ASP A 162 -17.02 3.10 -4.95
C ASP A 162 -16.09 4.22 -4.49
N LEU A 163 -15.86 5.26 -5.31
CA LEU A 163 -15.10 6.46 -4.93
C LEU A 163 -15.94 7.50 -4.19
N ARG A 164 -17.28 7.40 -4.24
CA ARG A 164 -18.18 8.46 -3.73
C ARG A 164 -17.87 8.84 -2.28
N SER A 165 -17.79 7.87 -1.38
CA SER A 165 -17.53 8.12 0.04
C SER A 165 -16.19 8.83 0.24
N ALA A 166 -15.16 8.42 -0.49
CA ALA A 166 -13.84 9.03 -0.42
C ALA A 166 -13.83 10.47 -0.96
N ILE A 167 -14.59 10.74 -2.01
CA ILE A 167 -14.76 12.10 -2.56
C ILE A 167 -15.56 12.99 -1.61
N ASP A 168 -16.61 12.46 -0.99
CA ASP A 168 -17.42 13.20 -0.03
C ASP A 168 -16.63 13.56 1.24
N ASN A 169 -15.75 12.67 1.70
CA ASN A 169 -14.85 12.91 2.83
C ASN A 169 -13.89 14.10 2.64
N VAL A 170 -13.57 14.42 1.38
CA VAL A 170 -12.62 15.49 1.04
C VAL A 170 -13.32 16.69 0.39
N ARG A 171 -14.64 16.59 0.17
CA ARG A 171 -15.44 17.66 -0.42
C ARG A 171 -15.51 18.83 0.56
N GLY A 172 -15.14 20.02 0.10
CA GLY A 172 -15.13 21.21 0.94
C GLY A 172 -13.86 21.38 1.78
N LEU A 173 -12.86 20.50 1.64
CA LEU A 173 -11.52 20.80 2.14
C LEU A 173 -11.02 22.06 1.45
N THR A 174 -10.85 23.10 2.26
CA THR A 174 -10.26 24.37 1.86
C THR A 174 -9.16 24.65 2.86
N SER A 175 -7.96 24.93 2.38
CA SER A 175 -6.85 25.38 3.24
C SER A 175 -6.42 26.76 2.77
N THR A 176 -6.26 27.65 3.74
CA THR A 176 -5.73 28.99 3.55
C THR A 176 -4.21 28.90 3.55
N ASP A 177 -3.69 28.41 2.43
CA ASP A 177 -2.34 28.68 1.94
C ASP A 177 -1.19 28.31 2.89
N SER A 178 -1.10 27.03 3.24
CA SER A 178 0.18 26.47 3.68
C SER A 178 1.09 26.32 2.45
N GLY A 179 2.11 27.17 2.35
CA GLY A 179 3.19 26.99 1.39
C GLY A 179 3.73 25.56 1.47
N PHE A 180 4.04 24.97 0.31
CA PHE A 180 4.74 23.70 0.29
C PHE A 180 6.12 23.89 0.91
N GLY A 181 6.61 22.89 1.66
CA GLY A 181 7.99 22.88 2.12
C GLY A 181 8.94 23.10 0.94
N GLY A 182 10.13 23.64 1.21
CA GLY A 182 11.09 24.12 0.20
C GLY A 182 11.55 23.07 -0.82
N ASP A 183 12.86 22.88 -0.94
CA ASP A 183 13.37 21.81 -1.79
C ASP A 183 13.13 20.47 -1.12
N VAL A 184 12.53 19.54 -1.85
CA VAL A 184 12.24 18.19 -1.38
C VAL A 184 13.25 17.23 -1.98
N ASN A 185 13.83 16.37 -1.15
CA ASN A 185 14.76 15.35 -1.62
C ASN A 185 13.99 14.08 -2.02
N ALA A 186 14.48 13.40 -3.05
CA ALA A 186 14.05 12.04 -3.34
C ALA A 186 14.73 11.09 -2.35
N GLY A 187 13.90 10.33 -1.61
CA GLY A 187 14.30 9.21 -0.78
C GLY A 187 14.45 7.93 -1.59
N GLN A 188 14.08 6.79 -1.00
CA GLN A 188 14.15 5.50 -1.69
C GLN A 188 12.96 5.30 -2.65
N ALA A 189 13.23 4.63 -3.77
CA ALA A 189 12.17 4.11 -4.63
C ALA A 189 11.62 2.82 -4.03
N TYR A 190 10.30 2.65 -4.09
CA TYR A 190 9.62 1.41 -3.73
C TYR A 190 8.91 0.77 -4.93
N ASN A 191 8.88 1.45 -6.09
CA ASN A 191 8.31 0.93 -7.34
C ASN A 191 6.89 0.39 -7.18
N TYR A 192 6.10 0.98 -6.28
CA TYR A 192 4.74 0.52 -5.94
C TYR A 192 4.68 -0.92 -5.45
N ARG A 193 5.74 -1.43 -4.81
CA ARG A 193 5.83 -2.77 -4.23
C ARG A 193 5.96 -2.72 -2.72
N VAL A 194 5.13 -3.49 -2.03
CA VAL A 194 5.16 -3.60 -0.55
C VAL A 194 5.20 -5.06 -0.13
N SER A 195 6.08 -5.37 0.81
CA SER A 195 6.15 -6.68 1.46
C SER A 195 5.03 -6.81 2.48
N LEU A 196 4.26 -7.89 2.42
CA LEU A 196 3.30 -8.24 3.46
C LEU A 196 4.00 -8.98 4.58
N GLY A 197 3.66 -8.65 5.82
CA GLY A 197 4.04 -9.42 6.99
C GLY A 197 3.24 -10.71 7.14
N ASP A 198 3.39 -11.36 8.30
CA ASP A 198 2.62 -12.54 8.67
C ASP A 198 1.11 -12.31 8.52
N ASP A 199 0.38 -13.35 8.15
CA ASP A 199 -1.07 -13.33 7.91
C ASP A 199 -1.53 -12.25 6.91
N GLY A 200 -0.65 -11.83 5.99
CA GLY A 200 -0.97 -10.82 5.00
C GLY A 200 -1.08 -9.42 5.60
N LEU A 201 -0.29 -9.12 6.64
CA LEU A 201 -0.27 -7.81 7.29
C LEU A 201 0.37 -6.76 6.37
N LEU A 202 -0.45 -5.86 5.84
CA LEU A 202 0.00 -4.61 5.25
C LEU A 202 0.23 -3.58 6.35
N ARG A 203 1.41 -2.95 6.33
CA ARG A 203 1.70 -1.72 7.08
C ARG A 203 1.80 -0.58 6.09
N GLY A 204 1.26 0.57 6.45
CA GLY A 204 1.38 1.76 5.62
C GLY A 204 1.46 3.02 6.47
N ARG A 205 1.85 4.11 5.80
CA ARG A 205 2.03 5.42 6.43
C ARG A 205 1.56 6.53 5.51
N ILE A 206 0.73 7.41 6.03
CA ILE A 206 0.31 8.66 5.39
C ILE A 206 1.50 9.62 5.39
N VAL A 207 1.80 10.17 4.20
CA VAL A 207 2.87 11.15 4.00
C VAL A 207 2.23 12.47 3.56
N LEU A 208 2.51 13.53 4.30
CA LEU A 208 1.97 14.87 4.06
C LEU A 208 3.00 15.75 3.35
N LEU A 209 2.55 16.50 2.34
CA LEU A 209 3.37 17.48 1.60
C LEU A 209 3.29 18.90 2.16
N THR A 210 2.60 19.07 3.28
CA THR A 210 2.40 20.35 3.94
C THR A 210 3.26 20.46 5.19
N ARG A 211 3.74 21.68 5.47
CA ARG A 211 4.39 22.03 6.75
C ARG A 211 3.40 22.60 7.77
N ASP A 212 2.12 22.63 7.43
CA ASP A 212 1.07 23.07 8.33
C ASP A 212 0.84 22.02 9.42
N SER A 213 1.35 22.30 10.61
CA SER A 213 1.20 21.43 11.77
C SER A 213 -0.25 21.32 12.26
N SER A 214 -1.19 22.13 11.76
CA SER A 214 -2.61 21.98 12.06
C SER A 214 -3.25 20.84 11.27
N ILE A 215 -2.62 20.38 10.19
CA ILE A 215 -3.06 19.25 9.40
C ILE A 215 -2.43 17.98 9.98
N SER A 216 -3.27 17.15 10.61
CA SER A 216 -2.87 15.85 11.15
C SER A 216 -2.82 14.78 10.07
N ALA A 217 -1.88 13.84 10.16
CA ALA A 217 -1.86 12.64 9.32
C ALA A 217 -2.83 11.55 9.82
N GLY A 218 -3.43 11.73 11.00
CA GLY A 218 -4.44 10.85 11.58
C GLY A 218 -5.86 11.15 11.13
N GLY A 219 -6.74 10.15 11.27
CA GLY A 219 -8.14 10.26 10.86
C GLY A 219 -8.33 10.20 9.34
N VAL A 220 -7.36 9.69 8.59
CA VAL A 220 -7.50 9.44 7.15
C VAL A 220 -8.10 8.07 6.95
N ASP A 221 -9.24 8.00 6.26
CA ASP A 221 -9.87 6.74 5.88
C ASP A 221 -9.06 6.10 4.76
N VAL A 222 -8.65 4.85 4.95
CA VAL A 222 -7.89 4.06 3.98
C VAL A 222 -8.71 2.84 3.60
N THR A 223 -9.06 2.72 2.32
CA THR A 223 -9.77 1.56 1.78
C THR A 223 -8.91 0.84 0.75
N ILE A 224 -8.79 -0.48 0.89
CA ILE A 224 -8.04 -1.35 -0.01
C ILE A 224 -9.01 -2.05 -0.96
N TYR A 225 -8.64 -2.11 -2.23
CA TYR A 225 -9.39 -2.74 -3.30
C TYR A 225 -8.61 -3.92 -3.88
N PHE A 226 -9.32 -4.96 -4.26
CA PHE A 226 -8.79 -6.06 -5.05
C PHE A 226 -9.74 -6.39 -6.20
N ASN A 227 -9.23 -6.37 -7.44
CA ASN A 227 -10.04 -6.55 -8.65
C ASN A 227 -11.28 -5.62 -8.72
N GLY A 228 -11.14 -4.37 -8.28
CA GLY A 228 -12.22 -3.39 -8.28
C GLY A 228 -13.32 -3.62 -7.25
N ARG A 229 -13.03 -4.36 -6.17
CA ARG A 229 -13.92 -4.51 -5.02
C ARG A 229 -13.18 -4.14 -3.75
N ALA A 230 -13.81 -3.38 -2.86
CA ALA A 230 -13.26 -3.12 -1.53
C ALA A 230 -13.10 -4.44 -0.76
N VAL A 231 -11.91 -4.66 -0.20
CA VAL A 231 -11.59 -5.86 0.60
C VAL A 231 -11.37 -5.54 2.08
N GLY A 232 -11.20 -4.26 2.43
CA GLY A 232 -11.10 -3.82 3.80
C GLY A 232 -10.88 -2.32 3.89
N SER A 233 -11.13 -1.76 5.07
CA SER A 233 -10.85 -0.36 5.39
C SER A 233 -10.27 -0.23 6.79
N THR A 234 -9.48 0.82 7.01
CA THR A 234 -8.92 1.22 8.30
C THR A 234 -8.81 2.75 8.36
N VAL A 235 -8.46 3.29 9.52
CA VAL A 235 -8.18 4.71 9.70
C VAL A 235 -6.73 4.87 10.16
N SER A 236 -6.03 5.92 9.70
CA SER A 236 -4.69 6.24 10.19
C SER A 236 -4.70 6.77 11.62
N ASP A 237 -3.67 6.43 12.39
CA ASP A 237 -3.42 7.00 13.71
C ASP A 237 -2.83 8.41 13.63
N ASP A 238 -2.64 9.09 14.77
CA ASP A 238 -2.10 10.46 14.83
C ASP A 238 -0.69 10.61 14.23
N GLN A 239 0.05 9.52 14.07
CA GLN A 239 1.37 9.48 13.42
C GLN A 239 1.27 9.18 11.91
N GLY A 240 0.05 8.99 11.40
CA GLY A 240 -0.23 8.63 10.02
C GLY A 240 -0.07 7.14 9.73
N ASN A 241 0.20 6.29 10.72
CA ASN A 241 0.36 4.85 10.47
C ASN A 241 -1.01 4.19 10.34
N PHE A 242 -1.07 3.15 9.50
CA PHE A 242 -2.22 2.28 9.40
C PHE A 242 -1.78 0.84 9.13
N GLN A 243 -2.65 -0.11 9.44
CA GLN A 243 -2.39 -1.53 9.21
C GLN A 243 -3.65 -2.27 8.80
N MET A 244 -3.50 -3.31 7.98
CA MET A 244 -4.59 -4.18 7.55
C MET A 244 -4.09 -5.61 7.39
N SER A 245 -4.75 -6.57 8.02
CA SER A 245 -4.42 -8.00 7.93
C SER A 245 -5.25 -8.71 6.87
N GLY A 246 -4.80 -9.89 6.44
CA GLY A 246 -5.56 -10.74 5.52
C GLY A 246 -5.47 -10.32 4.06
N LEU A 247 -4.54 -9.42 3.71
CA LEU A 247 -4.24 -9.17 2.30
C LEU A 247 -3.52 -10.38 1.72
N ARG A 248 -3.83 -10.67 0.46
CA ARG A 248 -3.10 -11.68 -0.31
C ARG A 248 -2.07 -11.02 -1.17
N SER A 249 -1.16 -11.81 -1.73
CA SER A 249 -0.25 -11.34 -2.76
C SER A 249 -0.99 -10.91 -4.03
N GLY A 250 -0.44 -9.94 -4.74
CA GLY A 250 -0.91 -9.45 -6.03
C GLY A 250 -1.22 -7.94 -6.04
N VAL A 251 -1.79 -7.48 -7.15
CA VAL A 251 -2.09 -6.05 -7.34
C VAL A 251 -3.36 -5.64 -6.57
N HIS A 252 -3.21 -4.63 -5.73
CA HIS A 252 -4.27 -4.01 -4.94
C HIS A 252 -4.40 -2.55 -5.35
N GLY A 253 -5.59 -1.98 -5.12
CA GLY A 253 -5.81 -0.55 -5.11
C GLY A 253 -5.84 -0.03 -3.69
N ILE A 254 -5.44 1.22 -3.49
CA ILE A 254 -5.65 1.97 -2.26
C ILE A 254 -6.36 3.27 -2.59
N VAL A 255 -7.33 3.64 -1.77
CA VAL A 255 -7.93 4.97 -1.74
C VAL A 255 -7.79 5.49 -0.31
N ALA A 256 -7.13 6.62 -0.16
CA ALA A 256 -6.95 7.33 1.11
C ALA A 256 -7.62 8.69 1.03
N SER A 257 -8.49 9.00 1.98
CA SER A 257 -9.30 10.22 1.97
C SER A 257 -9.57 10.70 3.39
N GLY A 258 -9.40 12.00 3.66
CA GLY A 258 -9.73 12.58 4.94
C GLY A 258 -9.29 14.03 5.05
N PRO A 259 -9.29 14.63 6.26
CA PRO A 259 -8.97 16.03 6.48
C PRO A 259 -7.60 16.47 5.93
N ALA A 260 -6.67 15.52 5.83
CA ALA A 260 -5.31 15.75 5.38
C ALA A 260 -5.15 15.79 3.85
N GLY A 261 -6.11 15.25 3.09
CA GLY A 261 -6.01 15.17 1.65
C GLY A 261 -6.64 13.92 1.03
N PHE A 262 -6.20 13.64 -0.20
CA PHE A 262 -6.70 12.53 -1.01
C PHE A 262 -5.58 11.84 -1.78
N ALA A 263 -5.62 10.52 -1.90
CA ALA A 263 -4.76 9.74 -2.81
C ALA A 263 -5.49 8.48 -3.26
N ALA A 264 -5.20 8.03 -4.48
CA ALA A 264 -5.74 6.80 -5.01
C ALA A 264 -4.74 6.17 -5.99
N PHE A 265 -4.24 4.97 -5.76
CA PHE A 265 -3.30 4.33 -6.70
C PHE A 265 -3.29 2.81 -6.54
N ALA A 266 -2.60 2.11 -7.45
CA ALA A 266 -2.38 0.68 -7.33
C ALA A 266 -1.00 0.33 -6.81
N PHE A 267 -0.88 -0.77 -6.09
CA PHE A 267 0.40 -1.30 -5.62
C PHE A 267 0.39 -2.82 -5.69
N GLU A 268 1.57 -3.42 -5.77
CA GLU A 268 1.77 -4.86 -5.73
C GLU A 268 2.14 -5.28 -4.30
N ALA A 269 1.28 -6.08 -3.68
CA ALA A 269 1.52 -6.70 -2.40
C ALA A 269 2.26 -8.03 -2.61
N ILE A 270 3.40 -8.22 -1.95
CA ILE A 270 4.25 -9.40 -2.10
C ILE A 270 4.16 -10.20 -0.80
N GLY A 271 3.65 -11.42 -0.87
CA GLY A 271 3.55 -12.30 0.29
C GLY A 271 4.88 -12.97 0.62
N PRO A 272 5.08 -13.41 1.87
CA PRO A 272 6.33 -14.07 2.29
C PRO A 272 6.65 -15.33 1.47
N SER A 273 5.62 -16.02 0.97
CA SER A 273 5.74 -17.23 0.15
C SER A 273 6.26 -16.95 -1.27
N ASP A 274 6.15 -15.73 -1.78
CA ASP A 274 6.49 -15.40 -3.17
C ASP A 274 7.98 -15.09 -3.36
N VAL A 275 8.70 -14.85 -2.25
CA VAL A 275 10.13 -14.48 -2.26
C VAL A 275 11.03 -15.71 -2.45
N ALA A 276 10.53 -16.93 -2.18
CA ALA A 276 11.30 -18.17 -2.26
C ALA A 276 10.64 -19.22 -3.17
N MET A 277 10.92 -19.16 -4.47
CA MET A 277 10.61 -20.28 -5.36
C MET A 277 11.69 -21.36 -5.25
N VAL A 278 11.39 -22.42 -4.49
CA VAL A 278 12.22 -23.62 -4.47
C VAL A 278 11.82 -24.50 -5.66
N SER A 279 12.71 -24.68 -6.63
CA SER A 279 12.53 -25.63 -7.72
C SER A 279 12.42 -27.06 -7.19
N LYS A 280 11.64 -27.91 -7.87
CA LYS A 280 11.58 -29.37 -7.61
C LYS A 280 12.96 -30.05 -7.65
N SER A 281 13.98 -29.43 -8.25
CA SER A 281 15.36 -29.90 -8.29
C SER A 281 16.20 -29.56 -7.04
N GLY A 282 15.61 -28.93 -6.02
CA GLY A 282 16.34 -28.47 -4.83
C GLY A 282 17.20 -27.22 -5.06
N GLN A 283 17.05 -26.58 -6.22
CA GLN A 283 17.66 -25.28 -6.51
C GLN A 283 16.68 -24.17 -6.10
N THR A 284 17.11 -23.29 -5.20
CA THR A 284 16.37 -22.07 -4.89
C THR A 284 16.70 -21.02 -5.93
N LEU A 285 15.73 -20.64 -6.74
CA LEU A 285 15.84 -19.43 -7.56
C LEU A 285 15.36 -18.28 -6.71
N VAL A 286 16.32 -17.51 -6.17
CA VAL A 286 16.02 -16.20 -5.59
C VAL A 286 15.85 -15.27 -6.79
N ALA A 287 14.63 -14.83 -7.06
CA ALA A 287 14.44 -13.70 -7.97
C ALA A 287 15.28 -12.56 -7.39
N ALA A 288 16.18 -11.99 -8.19
CA ALA A 288 16.99 -10.86 -7.77
C ALA A 288 16.05 -9.82 -7.15
N GLU A 289 16.28 -9.57 -5.86
CA GLU A 289 15.40 -8.93 -4.89
C GLU A 289 14.72 -7.71 -5.52
N ALA A 290 13.44 -7.86 -5.87
CA ALA A 290 12.63 -6.71 -6.18
C ALA A 290 12.57 -5.88 -4.90
N VAL A 291 13.14 -4.67 -4.93
CA VAL A 291 13.12 -3.74 -3.80
C VAL A 291 11.66 -3.48 -3.44
N ALA A 292 11.21 -4.16 -2.39
CA ALA A 292 9.90 -4.01 -1.78
C ALA A 292 10.12 -3.42 -0.39
N VAL A 293 9.29 -2.44 -0.03
CA VAL A 293 9.36 -1.81 1.30
C VAL A 293 8.40 -2.51 2.25
N ASP A 294 8.72 -2.50 3.55
CA ASP A 294 7.84 -3.09 4.57
C ASP A 294 6.65 -2.19 4.95
N VAL A 295 6.72 -0.90 4.57
CA VAL A 295 5.71 0.11 4.87
C VAL A 295 5.33 0.82 3.59
N LEU A 296 4.07 0.73 3.18
CA LEU A 296 3.53 1.43 2.01
C LEU A 296 3.42 2.94 2.30
N PRO A 297 4.22 3.81 1.64
CA PRO A 297 4.02 5.25 1.76
C PRO A 297 2.81 5.69 0.93
N VAL A 298 1.95 6.53 1.51
CA VAL A 298 0.75 7.08 0.86
C VAL A 298 0.85 8.60 0.88
N VAL A 299 1.39 9.18 -0.19
CA VAL A 299 1.56 10.63 -0.31
C VAL A 299 0.25 11.28 -0.72
N LEU A 300 -0.32 12.09 0.17
CA LEU A 300 -1.63 12.73 -0.06
C LEU A 300 -1.51 13.98 -0.92
N VAL A 301 -2.50 14.17 -1.80
CA VAL A 301 -2.79 15.46 -2.41
C VAL A 301 -3.20 16.43 -1.31
N PRO A 302 -2.49 17.55 -1.15
CA PRO A 302 -2.70 18.50 -0.06
C PRO A 302 -4.04 19.23 -0.20
N PRO A 303 -4.67 19.69 0.91
CA PRO A 303 -6.05 20.21 0.89
C PRO A 303 -6.30 21.34 -0.12
N LYS A 304 -5.33 22.25 -0.33
CA LYS A 304 -5.49 23.35 -1.30
C LYS A 304 -5.61 22.91 -2.77
N MET A 305 -5.20 21.68 -3.07
CA MET A 305 -5.27 21.09 -4.42
C MET A 305 -6.40 20.08 -4.55
N VAL A 306 -7.03 19.68 -3.43
CA VAL A 306 -8.10 18.69 -3.41
C VAL A 306 -9.31 19.16 -4.21
N GLN A 307 -9.74 20.41 -4.08
CA GLN A 307 -10.94 20.86 -4.79
C GLN A 307 -10.79 20.78 -6.33
N PRO A 308 -9.70 21.29 -6.96
CA PRO A 308 -9.46 21.06 -8.38
C PRO A 308 -9.37 19.58 -8.78
N VAL A 309 -8.83 18.72 -7.90
CA VAL A 309 -8.81 17.26 -8.11
C VAL A 309 -10.23 16.68 -8.09
N VAL A 310 -11.05 17.03 -7.09
CA VAL A 310 -12.45 16.61 -7.02
C VAL A 310 -13.24 17.09 -8.24
N ASP A 311 -13.02 18.33 -8.68
CA ASP A 311 -13.64 18.86 -9.90
C ASP A 311 -13.23 18.06 -11.15
N ALA A 312 -11.96 17.64 -11.24
CA ALA A 312 -11.48 16.80 -12.33
C ALA A 312 -12.10 15.39 -12.28
N ILE A 313 -12.17 14.77 -11.10
CA ILE A 313 -12.76 13.45 -10.90
C ILE A 313 -14.25 13.47 -11.25
N THR A 314 -14.99 14.45 -10.74
CA THR A 314 -16.44 14.58 -10.95
C THR A 314 -16.81 15.04 -12.36
N ARG A 315 -15.91 15.75 -13.06
CA ARG A 315 -16.06 16.04 -14.50
C ARG A 315 -16.08 14.74 -15.32
N TYR A 316 -15.27 13.77 -14.93
CA TYR A 316 -15.24 12.46 -15.58
C TYR A 316 -16.37 11.54 -15.09
N TYR A 317 -16.66 11.56 -13.78
CA TYR A 317 -17.73 10.78 -13.14
C TYR A 317 -18.87 11.70 -12.65
N PRO A 318 -19.76 12.16 -13.55
CA PRO A 318 -20.80 13.13 -13.19
C PRO A 318 -21.78 12.60 -12.14
N ASN A 319 -21.97 11.27 -12.04
CA ASN A 319 -22.81 10.65 -11.01
C ASN A 319 -22.35 11.02 -9.59
N LEU A 320 -21.06 11.29 -9.37
CA LEU A 320 -20.53 11.68 -8.05
C LEU A 320 -20.99 13.06 -7.57
N ASN A 321 -21.52 13.89 -8.47
CA ASN A 321 -22.14 15.17 -8.11
C ASN A 321 -23.62 15.03 -7.75
N GLU A 322 -24.27 13.94 -8.13
CA GLU A 322 -25.67 13.75 -7.82
C GLU A 322 -25.83 13.52 -6.32
N PRO A 323 -26.76 14.24 -5.65
CA PRO A 323 -27.10 13.93 -4.27
C PRO A 323 -27.54 12.48 -4.20
N LEU A 324 -27.15 11.77 -3.14
CA LEU A 324 -27.66 10.43 -2.87
C LEU A 324 -29.18 10.51 -2.83
N THR A 325 -29.84 10.14 -3.93
CA THR A 325 -31.30 10.08 -3.93
C THR A 325 -31.64 8.96 -2.96
N SER A 326 -32.38 9.29 -1.91
CA SER A 326 -32.81 8.32 -0.89
C SER A 326 -33.72 7.22 -1.46
N ALA A 327 -33.87 7.14 -2.79
CA ALA A 327 -34.74 6.25 -3.54
C ALA A 327 -34.19 4.83 -3.70
N ASP A 328 -32.89 4.61 -3.47
CA ASP A 328 -32.34 3.26 -3.18
C ASP A 328 -32.51 2.87 -1.70
N GLY A 329 -33.32 3.63 -0.95
CA GLY A 329 -34.02 3.18 0.26
C GLY A 329 -35.03 2.07 -0.05
N ALA A 330 -34.62 1.03 -0.78
CA ALA A 330 -35.25 -0.27 -0.79
C ALA A 330 -35.20 -0.81 0.64
N ALA A 331 -36.22 -0.45 1.42
CA ALA A 331 -36.70 -1.09 2.61
C ALA A 331 -35.62 -1.79 3.46
N ILE A 332 -34.84 -1.03 4.23
CA ILE A 332 -34.58 -1.45 5.61
C ILE A 332 -35.80 -1.05 6.45
N ALA A 333 -36.98 -1.51 6.03
CA ALA A 333 -38.16 -1.50 6.85
C ALA A 333 -38.14 -2.83 7.61
N ASP A 334 -37.86 -2.72 8.91
CA ASP A 334 -38.32 -3.67 9.92
C ASP A 334 -37.61 -5.03 10.02
N ALA A 335 -36.28 -5.06 9.93
CA ALA A 335 -35.53 -6.13 10.58
C ALA A 335 -35.47 -5.85 12.09
N PRO A 336 -36.05 -6.69 12.97
CA PRO A 336 -36.07 -6.44 14.40
C PRO A 336 -34.64 -6.35 14.94
N VAL A 337 -34.37 -5.23 15.61
CA VAL A 337 -33.16 -4.94 16.38
C VAL A 337 -32.99 -6.03 17.45
N GLY A 338 -32.17 -7.06 17.19
CA GLY A 338 -32.03 -8.13 18.18
C GLY A 338 -31.10 -9.32 17.89
N ALA A 339 -30.41 -9.41 16.76
CA ALA A 339 -29.49 -10.53 16.51
C ALA A 339 -28.03 -10.05 16.40
N PRO A 340 -27.11 -10.52 17.28
CA PRO A 340 -25.69 -10.24 17.15
C PRO A 340 -25.12 -11.00 15.94
N ILE A 341 -24.69 -10.27 14.92
CA ILE A 341 -23.92 -10.80 13.80
C ILE A 341 -22.44 -10.76 14.22
N GLY A 342 -21.88 -11.92 14.58
CA GLY A 342 -20.43 -12.16 14.55
C GLY A 342 -20.03 -12.87 13.23
N PRO A 343 -18.74 -13.06 12.93
CA PRO A 343 -17.59 -12.92 13.81
C PRO A 343 -16.84 -11.60 13.61
N MET A 344 -16.46 -11.03 14.75
CA MET A 344 -15.62 -9.86 14.89
C MET A 344 -14.21 -10.16 14.36
N ALA A 345 -13.82 -9.49 13.28
CA ALA A 345 -12.42 -9.11 13.09
C ALA A 345 -12.16 -7.97 14.08
N GLY A 346 -11.21 -8.18 15.00
CA GLY A 346 -10.94 -7.29 16.12
C GLY A 346 -10.49 -5.90 15.67
N GLY A 347 -11.41 -4.95 15.70
CA GLY A 347 -11.09 -3.53 15.68
C GLY A 347 -10.55 -3.10 17.04
N PHE A 348 -9.25 -2.84 17.10
CA PHE A 348 -8.65 -2.04 18.16
C PHE A 348 -9.17 -0.60 18.04
N SER A 349 -10.15 -0.23 18.86
CA SER A 349 -10.39 1.18 19.18
C SER A 349 -9.64 1.49 20.48
N PRO A 350 -8.65 2.41 20.50
CA PRO A 350 -8.09 2.89 21.75
C PRO A 350 -9.15 3.72 22.47
N ALA A 351 -9.66 3.20 23.58
CA ALA A 351 -10.54 3.96 24.47
C ALA A 351 -9.72 5.05 25.19
N PRO A 352 -10.21 6.30 25.27
CA PRO A 352 -9.56 7.34 26.05
C PRO A 352 -9.75 7.08 27.55
N TYR A 353 -8.64 7.19 28.28
CA TYR A 353 -8.60 7.21 29.74
C TYR A 353 -9.52 8.30 30.28
N GLY A 354 -10.61 7.91 30.93
CA GLY A 354 -11.56 8.80 31.57
C GLY A 354 -12.21 8.13 32.76
N SER A 355 -11.62 8.32 33.93
CA SER A 355 -12.10 7.86 35.24
C SER A 355 -13.49 8.40 35.58
N SER A 356 -14.46 7.54 35.85
CA SER A 356 -15.60 7.82 36.75
C SER A 356 -16.31 6.53 37.22
N PRO A 357 -16.96 6.54 38.40
CA PRO A 357 -17.21 5.36 39.21
C PRO A 357 -18.65 4.82 39.16
N MET A 358 -18.76 3.52 39.42
CA MET A 358 -19.88 2.79 40.07
C MET A 358 -21.34 2.98 39.61
N GLY A 359 -21.95 1.84 39.28
CA GLY A 359 -23.40 1.57 39.27
C GLY A 359 -23.77 0.78 38.02
N GLY A 360 -24.30 -0.44 38.02
CA GLY A 360 -25.09 -1.18 38.99
C GLY A 360 -26.24 -1.84 38.21
N GLY A 361 -26.39 -3.17 38.29
CA GLY A 361 -27.45 -3.96 37.65
C GLY A 361 -26.92 -4.84 36.52
N GLY A 362 -27.01 -6.16 36.52
CA GLY A 362 -27.96 -7.05 37.18
C GLY A 362 -29.01 -7.50 36.17
N GLY A 363 -28.78 -8.61 35.49
CA GLY A 363 -29.73 -9.20 34.53
C GLY A 363 -29.18 -10.46 33.89
N GLY A 364 -29.48 -11.61 34.49
CA GLY A 364 -29.16 -12.92 33.91
C GLY A 364 -30.15 -13.31 32.82
N PHE A 365 -29.68 -14.02 31.81
CA PHE A 365 -30.52 -14.86 30.96
C PHE A 365 -29.87 -16.23 30.78
N SER A 366 -30.69 -17.22 31.11
CA SER A 366 -30.49 -18.65 31.11
C SER A 366 -31.18 -19.28 29.90
N GLY A 367 -30.57 -20.32 29.33
CA GLY A 367 -31.19 -21.29 28.42
C GLY A 367 -31.24 -20.84 26.95
N GLY A 368 -31.10 -21.69 25.95
CA GLY A 368 -31.10 -23.15 25.86
C GLY A 368 -31.58 -23.54 24.45
N GLY A 369 -31.13 -24.69 23.93
CA GLY A 369 -31.65 -25.34 22.72
C GLY A 369 -30.82 -25.06 21.46
N ALA A 370 -30.25 -26.04 20.74
CA ALA A 370 -30.71 -27.32 20.20
C ALA A 370 -31.16 -27.23 18.72
N GLY A 371 -30.60 -28.12 17.88
CA GLY A 371 -30.98 -28.39 16.49
C GLY A 371 -30.40 -27.40 15.47
N GLY A 372 -29.97 -27.74 14.26
CA GLY A 372 -29.88 -28.97 13.47
C GLY A 372 -29.09 -28.56 12.20
N GLY A 373 -28.21 -29.37 11.63
CA GLY A 373 -28.61 -30.56 10.89
C GLY A 373 -28.98 -30.19 9.45
N SER A 374 -28.17 -30.70 8.51
CA SER A 374 -28.47 -30.90 7.08
C SER A 374 -28.38 -29.70 6.11
N GLY A 375 -27.55 -29.88 5.08
CA GLY A 375 -27.44 -28.97 3.94
C GLY A 375 -26.35 -29.32 2.93
N LEU A 376 -26.08 -30.62 2.69
CA LEU A 376 -25.23 -31.12 1.61
C LEU A 376 -26.00 -31.11 0.29
N ILE A 377 -25.84 -30.08 -0.54
CA ILE A 377 -26.14 -30.05 -2.00
C ILE A 377 -25.23 -28.93 -2.54
N GLY A 378 -24.24 -29.10 -3.40
CA GLY A 378 -24.16 -29.90 -4.63
C GLY A 378 -23.56 -28.96 -5.69
N LEU A 379 -22.23 -28.96 -5.83
CA LEU A 379 -21.54 -28.29 -6.95
C LEU A 379 -20.67 -29.33 -7.65
N ALA A 380 -21.30 -30.05 -8.57
CA ALA A 380 -20.61 -30.72 -9.66
C ALA A 380 -20.36 -29.67 -10.76
N GLY A 381 -19.12 -29.54 -11.21
CA GLY A 381 -18.79 -28.74 -12.39
C GLY A 381 -17.54 -27.90 -12.26
N LEU A 382 -16.38 -28.51 -12.01
CA LEU A 382 -15.10 -27.93 -12.39
C LEU A 382 -14.50 -28.80 -13.48
N GLY A 383 -14.56 -28.25 -14.70
CA GLY A 383 -13.92 -28.80 -15.88
C GLY A 383 -12.41 -28.84 -15.69
N VAL A 384 -11.86 -30.02 -15.92
CA VAL A 384 -10.43 -30.30 -16.03
C VAL A 384 -9.91 -29.58 -17.27
N ILE A 385 -9.17 -28.47 -17.11
CA ILE A 385 -8.27 -27.99 -18.16
C ILE A 385 -6.97 -28.77 -17.99
N GLY A 386 -6.92 -29.92 -18.67
CA GLY A 386 -5.70 -30.70 -18.85
C GLY A 386 -4.78 -30.01 -19.85
N ALA A 387 -3.52 -29.89 -19.47
CA ALA A 387 -2.43 -29.50 -20.34
C ALA A 387 -2.32 -30.47 -21.54
N VAL A 388 -2.32 -29.91 -22.75
CA VAL A 388 -1.80 -30.61 -23.93
C VAL A 388 -0.33 -30.21 -24.05
N ILE A 389 0.53 -30.92 -23.33
CA ILE A 389 1.95 -31.00 -23.68
C ILE A 389 2.05 -32.17 -24.64
N ALA A 390 2.26 -31.87 -25.92
CA ALA A 390 2.57 -32.89 -26.92
C ALA A 390 3.92 -33.51 -26.57
N THR A 391 3.89 -34.74 -26.08
CA THR A 391 5.06 -35.60 -25.96
C THR A 391 5.40 -36.13 -27.35
N THR A 392 6.30 -35.45 -28.06
CA THR A 392 7.13 -36.12 -29.09
C THR A 392 8.45 -36.44 -28.42
N SER A 393 8.53 -37.68 -27.95
CA SER A 393 9.77 -38.37 -27.64
C SER A 393 10.62 -38.46 -28.89
N ASP A 394 11.78 -37.82 -28.90
CA ASP A 394 12.95 -38.28 -29.64
C ASP A 394 14.21 -37.88 -28.86
N ASP A 395 14.98 -38.92 -28.52
CA ASP A 395 16.39 -38.88 -28.15
C ASP A 395 17.15 -38.04 -29.18
N ASP A 396 17.90 -37.02 -28.74
CA ASP A 396 19.28 -36.80 -29.19
C ASP A 396 19.92 -35.60 -28.46
N ASN A 397 21.12 -35.85 -27.95
CA ASN A 397 22.06 -34.85 -27.42
C ASN A 397 22.39 -33.78 -28.47
N ASN A 398 21.62 -32.69 -28.50
CA ASN A 398 22.04 -31.48 -29.23
C ASN A 398 22.77 -30.54 -28.28
N ALA A 399 24.10 -30.69 -28.27
CA ALA A 399 25.01 -29.67 -27.79
C ALA A 399 24.66 -28.33 -28.45
N ILE A 400 24.34 -27.33 -27.64
CA ILE A 400 24.10 -25.96 -28.12
C ILE A 400 25.43 -25.40 -28.61
N THR A 401 25.66 -25.44 -29.92
CA THR A 401 26.75 -24.68 -30.56
C THR A 401 26.27 -23.24 -30.79
N PRO A 402 26.91 -22.22 -30.19
CA PRO A 402 26.55 -20.83 -30.42
C PRO A 402 26.80 -20.45 -31.89
N PRO A 403 25.97 -19.56 -32.46
CA PRO A 403 26.11 -19.12 -33.84
C PRO A 403 27.48 -18.47 -34.05
N GLN A 404 28.15 -18.84 -35.15
CA GLN A 404 29.41 -18.22 -35.54
C GLN A 404 29.14 -16.76 -35.99
N PRO A 405 29.88 -15.77 -35.48
CA PRO A 405 29.71 -14.38 -35.87
C PRO A 405 30.09 -14.21 -37.35
N VAL A 406 29.11 -13.86 -38.19
CA VAL A 406 29.36 -13.41 -39.56
C VAL A 406 29.78 -11.95 -39.53
N SER A 407 31.01 -11.69 -39.97
CA SER A 407 31.49 -10.32 -40.15
C SER A 407 30.73 -9.65 -41.30
N PRO A 408 30.34 -8.36 -41.18
CA PRO A 408 29.64 -7.65 -42.24
C PRO A 408 30.53 -7.52 -43.48
N ALA A 409 29.96 -7.86 -44.64
CA ALA A 409 30.57 -7.54 -45.93
C ALA A 409 30.52 -6.01 -46.12
N LEU A 410 31.69 -5.40 -46.23
CA LEU A 410 31.82 -3.99 -46.62
C LEU A 410 31.36 -3.82 -48.08
N PRO A 411 30.65 -2.73 -48.42
CA PRO A 411 30.27 -2.40 -49.79
C PRO A 411 31.45 -1.98 -50.67
#